data_AF-A0A2K8T8F3-F1
#
_entry.id   AF-A0A2K8T8F3-F1
#
_cell.length_a   1.000
_cell.length_b   1.000
_cell.length_c   1.000
_cell.angle_alpha   90.00
_cell.angle_beta   90.00
_cell.angle_gamma   90.00
#
_symmetry.space_group_name_H-M   'P 1'
#
loop_
_entity.id
_entity.type
_entity.pdbx_description
1 polymer ?
#
loop_
_entity_poly.entity_id
_entity_poly.type
_entity_poly.pdbx_seq_one_letter_code
_entity_poly.pdbx_strand_id
1 'polypeptide(L)' 'MRRRVANRFIFSNETPSDRTGLYGYYQSLVGDLEPAFNYPDHIQSQNATDLMQAAKEYLSPDAYGVVVVKP' A
#
# COMPACT_ATOMS: atom_id res chain seq x y z
N MET A 1 -7.53 -3.01 12.48
CA MET A 1 -6.45 -2.93 11.46
C MET A 1 -6.74 -1.86 10.42
N ARG A 2 -7.83 -1.96 9.63
CA ARG A 2 -8.18 -1.03 8.53
C ARG A 2 -8.18 0.46 8.93
N ARG A 3 -8.82 0.80 10.05
CA ARG A 3 -8.82 2.18 10.60
C ARG A 3 -7.41 2.74 10.88
N ARG A 4 -6.46 1.90 11.33
CA ARG A 4 -5.08 2.35 11.57
C ARG A 4 -4.32 2.60 10.27
N VAL A 5 -4.56 1.77 9.24
CA VAL A 5 -3.91 1.93 7.91
C VAL A 5 -4.45 3.17 7.20
N ALA A 6 -5.76 3.36 7.18
CA ALA A 6 -6.39 4.56 6.62
C ALA A 6 -5.91 5.84 7.33
N ASN A 7 -5.90 5.85 8.67
CA ASN A 7 -5.41 6.99 9.43
C ASN A 7 -3.93 7.28 9.14
N ARG A 8 -3.09 6.25 9.04
CA ARG A 8 -1.66 6.46 8.71
C ARG A 8 -1.48 7.07 7.33
N PHE A 9 -2.26 6.64 6.34
CA PHE A 9 -2.23 7.24 5.00
C PHE A 9 -2.62 8.72 5.02
N ILE A 10 -3.65 9.09 5.80
CA ILE A 10 -4.10 10.48 5.95
C ILE A 10 -3.00 11.32 6.61
N PHE A 11 -2.48 10.90 7.77
CA PHE A 11 -1.45 11.63 8.51
C PHE A 11 -0.12 11.73 7.74
N SER A 12 0.27 10.68 7.03
CA SER A 12 1.45 10.68 6.14
C SER A 12 1.24 11.46 4.83
N ASN A 13 0.16 12.23 4.70
CA ASN A 13 -0.09 13.17 3.60
C ASN A 13 -0.56 14.54 4.11
N GLU A 14 -0.33 14.87 5.38
CA GLU A 14 -0.71 16.19 5.92
C GLU A 14 0.32 17.27 5.61
N THR A 15 1.61 16.91 5.46
CA THR A 15 2.64 17.89 5.11
C THR A 15 2.83 18.01 3.60
N PRO A 16 3.16 19.21 3.08
CA PRO A 16 3.44 19.42 1.65
C PRO A 16 4.56 18.51 1.11
N SER A 17 5.59 18.24 1.92
CA SER A 17 6.69 17.35 1.56
C SER A 17 6.22 15.91 1.35
N ASP A 18 5.34 15.41 2.22
CA ASP A 18 4.83 14.04 2.12
C ASP A 18 3.89 13.86 0.90
N ARG A 19 3.04 14.86 0.63
CA ARG A 19 2.18 14.87 -0.56
C ARG A 19 2.96 14.88 -1.88
N THR A 20 4.13 15.53 -1.89
CA THR A 20 4.98 15.60 -3.08
C THR A 20 5.50 14.21 -3.46
N GLY A 21 5.83 13.37 -2.48
CA GLY A 21 6.22 11.97 -2.70
C GLY A 21 5.07 11.12 -3.27
N LEU A 22 3.86 11.26 -2.73
CA LEU A 22 2.67 10.56 -3.21
C LEU A 22 2.36 10.94 -4.66
N TYR A 23 2.22 12.23 -4.95
CA TYR A 23 1.88 12.69 -6.29
C TYR A 23 2.98 12.42 -7.31
N GLY A 24 4.24 12.57 -6.91
CA GLY A 24 5.39 12.22 -7.77
C GLY A 24 5.38 10.74 -8.17
N TYR A 25 5.12 9.83 -7.22
CA TYR A 25 5.04 8.39 -7.49
C TYR A 25 3.89 8.04 -8.43
N TYR A 26 2.67 8.49 -8.12
CA TYR A 26 1.48 8.17 -8.92
C TYR A 26 1.54 8.81 -10.32
N GLN A 27 1.95 10.07 -10.43
CA GLN A 27 2.08 10.75 -11.71
C GLN A 27 3.14 10.11 -12.61
N SER A 28 4.28 9.68 -12.05
CA SER A 28 5.41 9.16 -12.84
C SER A 28 5.30 7.68 -13.19
N LEU A 29 4.72 6.86 -12.31
CA LEU A 29 4.68 5.41 -12.49
C LEU A 29 3.31 4.89 -12.91
N VAL A 30 2.24 5.55 -12.49
CA VAL A 30 0.85 5.14 -12.77
C VAL A 30 0.25 6.02 -13.88
N GLY A 31 0.74 7.26 -14.03
CA GLY A 31 0.21 8.24 -14.98
C GLY A 31 -1.14 8.83 -14.56
N ASP A 32 -1.64 8.43 -13.39
CA ASP A 32 -2.94 8.80 -12.85
C ASP A 32 -2.85 8.96 -11.33
N LEU A 33 -3.45 10.04 -10.82
CA LEU A 33 -3.50 10.39 -9.41
C LEU A 33 -4.76 9.89 -8.72
N GLU A 34 -5.82 9.52 -9.45
CA GLU A 34 -7.08 9.01 -8.87
C GLU A 34 -6.88 7.87 -7.85
N PRO A 35 -6.03 6.87 -8.09
CA PRO A 35 -5.81 5.78 -7.14
C PRO A 35 -5.29 6.26 -5.78
N ALA A 36 -4.58 7.39 -5.74
CA ALA A 36 -4.07 7.99 -4.52
C ALA A 36 -5.20 8.61 -3.67
N PHE A 37 -6.22 9.18 -4.31
CA PHE A 37 -7.35 9.80 -3.64
C PHE A 37 -8.31 8.76 -3.04
N ASN A 38 -8.53 7.66 -3.76
CA ASN A 38 -9.49 6.63 -3.36
C ASN A 38 -8.89 5.58 -2.41
N TYR A 39 -7.59 5.68 -2.09
CA TYR A 39 -6.88 4.72 -1.24
C TYR A 39 -7.56 4.47 0.13
N PRO A 40 -8.03 5.49 0.88
CA PRO A 40 -8.72 5.27 2.15
C PRO A 40 -10.00 4.45 2.02
N ASP A 41 -10.75 4.60 0.93
CA ASP A 41 -11.99 3.87 0.69
C ASP A 41 -11.70 2.44 0.24
N HIS A 42 -10.70 2.27 -0.63
CA HIS A 42 -10.23 0.96 -1.07
C HIS A 42 -9.72 0.10 0.09
N ILE A 43 -8.95 0.66 1.03
CA ILE A 43 -8.41 -0.12 2.15
C ILE A 43 -9.48 -0.43 3.22
N GLN A 44 -10.52 0.40 3.33
CA GLN A 44 -11.64 0.17 4.25
C GLN A 44 -12.61 -0.90 3.73
N SER A 45 -12.79 -0.99 2.41
CA SER A 45 -13.68 -1.97 1.78
C SER A 45 -13.14 -3.40 1.81
N GLN A 46 -11.82 -3.58 1.92
CA GLN A 46 -11.22 -4.92 2.03
C GLN A 46 -11.75 -5.68 3.23
N ASN A 47 -12.04 -6.97 3.09
CA ASN A 47 -12.46 -7.86 4.16
C ASN A 47 -11.41 -8.96 4.47
N ALA A 48 -11.69 -9.85 5.44
CA ALA A 48 -10.72 -10.89 5.83
C ALA A 48 -10.47 -11.91 4.71
N THR A 49 -11.51 -12.24 3.93
CA THR A 49 -11.42 -13.15 2.79
C THR A 49 -10.51 -12.58 1.71
N ASP A 50 -10.65 -11.28 1.40
CA ASP A 50 -9.83 -10.60 0.39
C ASP A 50 -8.34 -10.67 0.78
N LEU A 51 -8.02 -10.44 2.06
CA LEU A 51 -6.66 -10.55 2.57
C LEU A 51 -6.12 -11.99 2.49
N MET A 52 -6.96 -12.99 2.78
CA MET A 52 -6.57 -14.38 2.67
C MET A 52 -6.32 -14.81 1.22
N GLN A 53 -7.10 -14.30 0.28
CA GLN A 53 -6.91 -14.56 -1.16
C GLN A 53 -5.60 -13.92 -1.65
N ALA A 54 -5.38 -12.65 -1.33
CA ALA A 54 -4.14 -11.96 -1.68
C ALA A 54 -2.90 -12.66 -1.08
N ALA A 55 -2.98 -13.13 0.16
CA ALA A 55 -1.89 -13.88 0.78
C ALA A 55 -1.59 -15.18 0.02
N LYS A 56 -2.62 -15.92 -0.43
CA LYS A 56 -2.42 -17.14 -1.23
C LYS A 56 -1.80 -16.86 -2.60
N GLU A 57 -2.16 -15.74 -3.21
CA GLU A 57 -1.70 -15.37 -4.55
C GLU A 57 -0.26 -14.85 -4.55
N TYR A 58 0.08 -13.95 -3.61
CA TYR A 58 1.35 -13.24 -3.64
C TYR A 58 2.41 -13.76 -2.66
N LEU A 59 2.02 -14.53 -1.63
CA LEU A 59 2.96 -15.11 -0.66
C LEU A 59 3.20 -16.60 -0.92
N SER A 60 3.36 -16.98 -2.19
CA SER A 60 3.72 -18.35 -2.55
C SER A 60 5.07 -18.74 -1.93
N PRO A 61 5.16 -19.86 -1.19
CA PRO A 61 6.42 -20.40 -0.70
C PRO A 61 7.39 -20.80 -1.82
N ASP A 62 6.93 -20.91 -3.06
CA ASP A 62 7.80 -21.25 -4.19
C ASP A 62 8.45 -20.00 -4.82
N ALA A 63 8.01 -18.81 -4.43
CA ALA A 63 8.48 -17.53 -4.97
C ALA A 63 9.16 -16.65 -3.89
N TYR A 64 9.59 -17.21 -2.76
CA TYR A 64 10.27 -16.43 -1.72
C TYR A 64 11.78 -16.33 -1.97
N GLY A 65 12.36 -15.15 -1.75
CA GLY A 65 13.80 -14.93 -1.69
C GLY A 65 14.25 -14.76 -0.24
N VAL A 66 15.18 -15.60 0.24
CA VAL A 66 15.80 -15.44 1.56
C VAL A 66 17.26 -15.02 1.39
N VAL A 67 17.60 -13.87 1.98
CA VAL A 67 18.98 -13.38 2.08
C VAL A 67 19.41 -13.48 3.53
N VAL A 68 20.43 -14.30 3.79
CA VAL A 68 21.04 -14.43 5.11
C VAL A 68 22.37 -13.70 5.11
N VAL A 69 22.45 -12.61 5.89
CA VAL A 69 23.71 -11.90 6.12
C VAL A 69 24.43 -12.60 7.28
N LYS A 70 25.66 -13.06 7.02
CA LYS A 70 26.55 -13.64 8.02
C LYS A 70 27.65 -12.62 8.38
N PRO A 71 28.13 -12.63 9.64
CA PRO A 71 29.20 -11.74 10.10
C PRO A 71 30.51 -11.96 9.33
#